data_AF-A0A8T7GRD8-F1
#
_entry.id   AF-A0A8T7GRD8-F1
#
_cell.length_a   1.000
_cell.length_b   1.000
_cell.length_c   1.000
_cell.angle_alpha   90.00
_cell.angle_beta   90.00
_cell.angle_gamma   90.00
#
_symmetry.space_group_name_H-M   'P 1'
#
loop_
_entity.id
_entity.type
_entity.pdbx_description
1 polymer ?
#
loop_
_entity_poly.entity_id
_entity_poly.type
_entity_poly.pdbx_seq_one_letter_code
_entity_poly.pdbx_strand_id
1 'polypeptide(L)'
;TARKNNIPIVYCNDSHVPSDRELKIWGAHAMKDTEGSEIIDELKPHGGDRIVLKNSYSAFYNTELKNILDSLYNGQGVETIIFTGIHTDICVKHSAYDAFLSGYDIIIAEDGIASPTIRKHRHGLDYMKSNYLVQVKSIKKILDDLRVLNPSKVAIKRRKK
;
A
#
# COMPACT_ATOMS: atom_id res chain seq x y z
N THR A 1 -7.69 -5.77 10.07
CA THR A 1 -8.99 -6.05 9.39
C THR A 1 -8.82 -6.69 8.03
N ALA A 2 -7.79 -6.34 7.24
CA ALA A 2 -7.39 -7.10 6.05
C ALA A 2 -7.16 -8.60 6.33
N ARG A 3 -6.31 -8.92 7.32
CA ARG A 3 -6.06 -10.32 7.76
C ARG A 3 -7.35 -11.10 8.10
N LYS A 4 -8.30 -10.47 8.81
CA LYS A 4 -9.60 -11.09 9.16
C LYS A 4 -10.48 -11.38 7.95
N ASN A 5 -10.21 -10.74 6.81
CA ASN A 5 -10.89 -10.92 5.54
C ASN A 5 -10.07 -11.69 4.51
N ASN A 6 -8.94 -12.30 4.91
CA ASN A 6 -8.03 -13.02 4.02
C ASN A 6 -7.53 -12.17 2.84
N ILE A 7 -7.43 -10.86 3.05
CA ILE A 7 -6.82 -9.95 2.07
C ILE A 7 -5.31 -9.97 2.31
N PRO A 8 -4.49 -10.34 1.31
CA PRO A 8 -3.04 -10.33 1.39
C PRO A 8 -2.50 -8.95 1.74
N ILE A 9 -1.43 -8.91 2.53
CA ILE A 9 -0.74 -7.69 2.91
C ILE A 9 0.68 -7.76 2.36
N VAL A 10 1.09 -6.73 1.63
CA VAL A 10 2.44 -6.57 1.11
C VAL A 10 3.01 -5.27 1.64
N TYR A 11 4.08 -5.36 2.43
CA TYR A 11 4.84 -4.23 2.92
C TYR A 11 5.90 -3.85 1.89
N CYS A 12 5.87 -2.62 1.41
CA CYS A 12 6.85 -2.12 0.44
C CYS A 12 7.79 -1.15 1.15
N ASN A 13 8.90 -1.65 1.69
CA ASN A 13 9.78 -0.90 2.58
C ASN A 13 11.02 -0.37 1.87
N ASP A 14 11.41 0.87 2.18
CA ASP A 14 12.66 1.44 1.70
C ASP A 14 13.86 0.72 2.34
N SER A 15 14.85 0.40 1.50
CA SER A 15 16.06 -0.34 1.88
C SER A 15 17.20 0.09 0.94
N HIS A 16 17.75 1.26 1.21
CA HIS A 16 18.73 1.91 0.34
C HIS A 16 20.15 1.39 0.54
N VAL A 17 20.93 1.44 -0.54
CA VAL A 17 22.39 1.25 -0.54
C VAL A 17 23.10 2.55 -0.95
N PRO A 18 24.37 2.79 -0.56
CA PRO A 18 25.03 4.07 -0.77
C PRO A 18 25.10 4.57 -2.22
N SER A 19 24.98 3.68 -3.21
CA SER A 19 24.98 4.01 -4.63
C SER A 19 23.64 4.54 -5.15
N ASP A 20 22.57 4.46 -4.37
CA ASP A 20 21.23 4.82 -4.83
C ASP A 20 21.11 6.32 -5.13
N ARG A 21 20.57 6.61 -6.31
CA ARG A 21 20.46 7.99 -6.81
C ARG A 21 19.56 8.86 -5.93
N GLU A 22 18.55 8.26 -5.33
CA GLU A 22 17.58 8.94 -4.44
C GLU A 22 18.25 9.60 -3.23
N LEU A 23 19.35 9.05 -2.73
CA LEU A 23 20.12 9.61 -1.62
C LEU A 23 20.70 11.00 -1.93
N LYS A 24 20.83 11.38 -3.21
CA LYS A 24 21.25 12.74 -3.61
C LYS A 24 20.19 13.81 -3.31
N ILE A 25 18.92 13.40 -3.16
CA ILE A 25 17.80 14.30 -2.87
C ILE A 25 17.56 14.37 -1.36
N TRP A 26 17.53 13.21 -0.69
CA TRP A 26 17.06 13.09 0.70
C TRP A 26 18.19 12.86 1.72
N GLY A 27 19.43 12.63 1.27
CA GLY A 27 20.50 12.15 2.12
C GLY A 27 20.34 10.68 2.49
N ALA A 28 21.20 10.17 3.37
CA ALA A 28 21.10 8.80 3.89
C ALA A 28 19.83 8.64 4.74
N HIS A 29 18.96 7.71 4.34
CA HIS A 29 17.72 7.38 5.03
C HIS A 29 17.30 5.95 4.66
N ALA A 30 16.57 5.27 5.54
CA ALA A 30 16.13 3.88 5.34
C ALA A 30 17.23 2.98 4.75
N MET A 31 18.45 3.13 5.28
CA MET A 31 19.61 2.42 4.77
C MET A 31 19.46 0.94 5.10
N LYS A 32 19.72 0.08 4.11
CA LYS A 32 19.62 -1.37 4.24
C LYS A 32 20.37 -1.86 5.48
N ASP A 33 19.77 -2.80 6.18
CA ASP A 33 20.30 -3.44 7.40
C ASP A 33 20.48 -2.45 8.58
N THR A 34 19.76 -1.33 8.57
CA THR A 34 19.66 -0.40 9.72
C THR A 34 18.25 -0.38 10.29
N GLU A 35 18.12 0.04 11.55
CA GLU A 35 16.84 0.25 12.23
C GLU A 35 15.89 1.14 11.42
N GLY A 36 16.43 2.17 10.75
CA GLY A 36 15.65 3.07 9.90
C GLY A 36 15.04 2.42 8.65
N SER A 37 15.50 1.22 8.26
CA SER A 37 14.95 0.40 7.17
C SER A 37 14.03 -0.72 7.67
N GLU A 38 13.72 -0.77 8.96
CA GLU A 38 12.81 -1.76 9.51
C GLU A 38 11.36 -1.27 9.48
N ILE A 39 10.42 -2.22 9.48
CA ILE A 39 9.00 -1.92 9.64
C ILE A 39 8.76 -1.70 11.13
N ILE A 40 8.13 -0.57 11.48
CA ILE A 40 7.83 -0.22 12.87
C ILE A 40 7.05 -1.32 13.60
N ASP A 41 7.26 -1.43 14.91
CA ASP A 41 6.69 -2.50 15.72
C ASP A 41 5.16 -2.56 15.69
N GLU A 42 4.48 -1.41 15.60
CA GLU A 42 3.01 -1.33 15.53
C GLU A 42 2.45 -1.96 14.25
N LEU A 43 3.27 -2.05 13.21
CA LEU A 43 2.91 -2.60 11.90
C LEU A 43 3.68 -3.88 11.56
N LYS A 44 4.34 -4.50 12.55
CA LYS A 44 5.16 -5.69 12.36
C LYS A 44 4.45 -6.73 11.48
N PRO A 45 5.12 -7.30 10.47
CA PRO A 45 4.55 -8.33 9.61
C PRO A 45 4.23 -9.61 10.40
N HIS A 46 3.15 -10.29 10.03
CA HIS A 46 2.75 -11.57 10.62
C HIS A 46 2.94 -12.70 9.60
N GLY A 47 2.83 -13.95 10.07
CA GLY A 47 2.87 -15.12 9.20
C GLY A 47 1.85 -15.02 8.06
N GLY A 48 2.36 -15.02 6.83
CA GLY A 48 1.56 -14.90 5.59
C GLY A 48 1.65 -13.54 4.91
N ASP A 49 2.10 -12.48 5.60
CA ASP A 49 2.36 -11.19 4.96
C ASP A 49 3.63 -11.29 4.07
N ARG A 50 3.77 -10.37 3.11
CA ARG A 50 4.95 -10.28 2.23
C ARG A 50 5.68 -8.97 2.47
N ILE A 51 7.00 -8.99 2.29
CA ILE A 51 7.84 -7.80 2.35
C ILE A 51 8.54 -7.68 0.99
N VAL A 52 8.44 -6.49 0.41
CA VAL A 52 9.14 -6.07 -0.79
C VAL A 52 10.07 -4.95 -0.38
N LEU A 53 11.37 -5.15 -0.58
CA LEU A 53 12.35 -4.11 -0.39
C LEU A 53 12.45 -3.29 -1.67
N LYS A 54 12.44 -1.97 -1.54
CA LYS A 54 12.59 -1.04 -2.66
C LYS A 54 13.67 -0.01 -2.35
N ASN A 55 14.25 0.57 -3.38
CA ASN A 55 15.21 1.66 -3.30
C ASN A 55 14.85 2.82 -4.23
N SER A 56 13.57 2.92 -4.57
CA SER A 56 13.00 3.96 -5.43
C SER A 56 11.58 4.31 -4.97
N TYR A 57 11.01 5.38 -5.52
CA TYR A 57 9.66 5.80 -5.14
C TYR A 57 8.57 4.76 -5.43
N SER A 58 8.60 4.12 -6.61
CA SER A 58 7.60 3.11 -6.95
C SER A 58 7.98 1.77 -6.37
N ALA A 59 7.03 1.14 -5.68
CA ALA A 59 7.20 -0.24 -5.22
C ALA A 59 7.18 -1.26 -6.37
N PHE A 60 6.81 -0.89 -7.60
CA PHE A 60 6.85 -1.77 -8.77
C PHE A 60 8.18 -1.73 -9.52
N TYR A 61 8.95 -0.65 -9.35
CA TYR A 61 10.17 -0.45 -10.14
C TYR A 61 11.33 -1.28 -9.59
N ASN A 62 11.81 -2.22 -10.40
CA ASN A 62 12.91 -3.15 -10.06
C ASN A 62 12.68 -3.90 -8.74
N THR A 63 11.45 -4.36 -8.51
CA THR A 63 11.12 -5.20 -7.34
C THR A 63 10.31 -6.43 -7.76
N GLU A 64 10.12 -7.36 -6.82
CA GLU A 64 9.26 -8.54 -6.99
C GLU A 64 7.77 -8.26 -6.75
N LEU A 65 7.35 -6.99 -6.52
CA LEU A 65 5.95 -6.69 -6.15
C LEU A 65 4.96 -7.23 -7.18
N LYS A 66 5.20 -6.97 -8.48
CA LYS A 66 4.27 -7.43 -9.53
C LYS A 66 4.16 -8.96 -9.54
N ASN A 67 5.30 -9.65 -9.47
CA ASN A 67 5.33 -11.12 -9.43
C ASN A 67 4.57 -11.66 -8.22
N ILE A 68 4.74 -11.03 -7.05
CA ILE A 68 4.00 -11.38 -5.83
C ILE A 68 2.50 -11.19 -6.09
N LEU A 69 2.07 -10.03 -6.57
CA LEU A 69 0.66 -9.72 -6.81
C LEU A 69 0.01 -10.70 -7.81
N ASP A 70 0.71 -11.03 -8.91
CA ASP A 70 0.23 -11.96 -9.93
C ASP A 70 0.18 -13.41 -9.41
N SER A 71 1.06 -13.78 -8.47
CA SER A 71 1.07 -15.13 -7.87
C SER A 71 -0.03 -15.37 -6.84
N LEU A 72 -0.66 -14.30 -6.33
CA LEU A 72 -1.69 -14.42 -5.30
C LEU A 72 -2.92 -15.16 -5.83
N TYR A 73 -3.71 -15.70 -4.89
CA TYR A 73 -4.92 -16.47 -5.16
C TYR A 73 -4.70 -17.61 -6.17
N ASN A 74 -3.67 -18.43 -5.91
CA ASN A 74 -3.27 -19.56 -6.76
C ASN A 74 -2.93 -19.15 -8.20
N GLY A 75 -2.25 -18.01 -8.37
CA GLY A 75 -1.84 -17.50 -9.69
C GLY A 75 -2.95 -16.83 -10.49
N GLN A 76 -4.11 -16.56 -9.87
CA GLN A 76 -5.16 -15.75 -10.49
C GLN A 76 -4.81 -14.25 -10.46
N GLY A 77 -3.90 -13.85 -9.57
CA GLY A 77 -3.52 -12.46 -9.38
C GLY A 77 -4.56 -11.66 -8.62
N VAL A 78 -4.23 -10.40 -8.32
CA VAL A 78 -5.18 -9.45 -7.73
C VAL A 78 -5.75 -8.52 -8.81
N GLU A 79 -7.00 -8.13 -8.66
CA GLU A 79 -7.62 -7.12 -9.51
C GLU A 79 -7.50 -5.72 -8.90
N THR A 80 -7.70 -5.61 -7.57
CA THR A 80 -7.71 -4.34 -6.85
C THR A 80 -6.59 -4.23 -5.84
N ILE A 81 -5.92 -3.07 -5.78
CA ILE A 81 -4.92 -2.72 -4.78
C ILE A 81 -5.44 -1.60 -3.88
N ILE A 82 -5.31 -1.79 -2.56
CA ILE A 82 -5.60 -0.74 -1.56
C ILE A 82 -4.27 -0.16 -1.06
N PHE A 83 -3.99 1.11 -1.35
CA PHE A 83 -2.79 1.78 -0.89
C PHE A 83 -2.98 2.46 0.46
N THR A 84 -1.96 2.32 1.30
CA THR A 84 -1.74 3.03 2.58
C THR A 84 -0.25 3.40 2.68
N GLY A 85 0.13 4.23 3.65
CA GLY A 85 1.52 4.56 3.94
C GLY A 85 1.96 5.95 3.45
N ILE A 86 3.27 6.14 3.32
CA ILE A 86 3.89 7.44 3.05
C ILE A 86 4.91 7.36 1.91
N HIS A 87 5.16 8.43 1.16
CA HIS A 87 4.42 9.69 1.18
C HIS A 87 3.31 9.72 0.11
N THR A 88 2.20 10.41 0.39
CA THR A 88 1.05 10.55 -0.52
C THR A 88 1.46 11.03 -1.91
N ASP A 89 2.30 12.07 -2.00
CA ASP A 89 2.71 12.70 -3.27
C ASP A 89 3.98 12.12 -3.89
N ILE A 90 4.59 11.13 -3.23
CA ILE A 90 5.83 10.46 -3.65
C ILE A 90 5.56 8.97 -3.81
N CYS A 91 5.89 8.13 -2.84
CA CYS A 91 5.89 6.67 -3.00
C CYS A 91 4.50 6.11 -3.30
N VAL A 92 3.47 6.61 -2.62
CA VAL A 92 2.08 6.20 -2.87
C VAL A 92 1.67 6.59 -4.30
N LYS A 93 1.92 7.83 -4.70
CA LYS A 93 1.58 8.32 -6.05
C LYS A 93 2.27 7.57 -7.17
N HIS A 94 3.58 7.34 -7.06
CA HIS A 94 4.34 6.64 -8.11
C HIS A 94 3.98 5.15 -8.17
N SER A 95 3.72 4.51 -7.02
CA SER A 95 3.23 3.13 -7.01
C SER A 95 1.81 3.02 -7.57
N ALA A 96 0.94 4.00 -7.31
CA ALA A 96 -0.39 4.07 -7.90
C ALA A 96 -0.33 4.28 -9.42
N TYR A 97 0.61 5.08 -9.91
CA TYR A 97 0.84 5.23 -11.35
C TYR A 97 1.22 3.90 -12.02
N ASP A 98 2.19 3.17 -11.46
CA ASP A 98 2.60 1.88 -12.04
C ASP A 98 1.51 0.81 -11.91
N ALA A 99 0.73 0.85 -10.83
CA ALA A 99 -0.45 0.00 -10.69
C ALA A 99 -1.49 0.31 -11.77
N PHE A 100 -1.72 1.59 -12.08
CA PHE A 100 -2.63 2.03 -13.12
C PHE A 100 -2.17 1.56 -14.50
N LEU A 101 -0.88 1.72 -14.82
CA LEU A 101 -0.30 1.21 -16.07
C LEU A 101 -0.39 -0.32 -16.18
N SER A 102 -0.34 -1.02 -15.04
CA SER A 102 -0.47 -2.47 -14.97
C SER A 102 -1.92 -2.96 -15.03
N GLY A 103 -2.90 -2.06 -15.10
CA GLY A 103 -4.32 -2.39 -15.23
C GLY A 103 -5.01 -2.81 -13.93
N TYR A 104 -4.43 -2.51 -12.76
CA TYR A 104 -5.10 -2.77 -11.48
C TYR A 104 -6.16 -1.68 -11.18
N ASP A 105 -7.25 -2.09 -10.56
CA ASP A 105 -8.14 -1.16 -9.87
C ASP A 105 -7.46 -0.63 -8.61
N ILE A 106 -7.60 0.68 -8.36
CA ILE A 106 -6.87 1.35 -7.28
C ILE A 106 -7.83 1.97 -6.29
N ILE A 107 -7.64 1.62 -5.02
CA ILE A 107 -8.27 2.30 -3.88
C ILE A 107 -7.18 2.97 -3.05
N ILE A 108 -7.33 4.26 -2.80
CA ILE A 108 -6.48 5.01 -1.86
C ILE A 108 -7.25 5.15 -0.54
N ALA A 109 -6.66 4.65 0.55
CA ALA A 109 -7.17 4.85 1.91
C ALA A 109 -6.75 6.24 2.41
N GLU A 110 -7.64 7.22 2.32
CA GLU A 110 -7.30 8.65 2.49
C GLU A 110 -6.75 9.00 3.88
N ASP A 111 -7.32 8.40 4.92
CA ASP A 111 -6.92 8.51 6.33
C ASP A 111 -5.85 7.49 6.72
N GLY A 112 -5.35 6.72 5.74
CA GLY A 112 -4.24 5.78 5.88
C GLY A 112 -2.96 6.21 5.16
N ILE A 113 -2.91 7.42 4.60
CA ILE A 113 -1.73 7.96 3.94
C ILE A 113 -1.36 9.35 4.49
N ALA A 114 -0.09 9.74 4.36
CA ALA A 114 0.36 11.06 4.78
C ALA A 114 1.51 11.60 3.92
N SER A 115 1.73 12.92 3.98
CA SER A 115 2.91 13.60 3.47
C SER A 115 3.40 14.63 4.50
N PRO A 116 4.64 15.15 4.40
CA PRO A 116 5.20 16.07 5.40
C PRO A 116 4.44 17.41 5.50
N THR A 117 3.63 17.75 4.49
CA THR A 117 2.74 18.93 4.55
C THR A 117 1.37 18.60 3.96
N ILE A 118 0.33 19.28 4.45
CA ILE A 118 -1.03 19.14 3.93
C ILE A 118 -1.13 19.55 2.45
N ARG A 119 -0.33 20.54 2.01
CA ARG A 119 -0.29 20.97 0.61
C ARG A 119 0.20 19.84 -0.30
N LYS A 120 1.31 19.19 0.09
CA LYS A 120 1.85 18.03 -0.64
C LYS A 120 0.85 16.87 -0.68
N HIS A 121 0.27 16.53 0.48
CA HIS A 121 -0.74 15.48 0.59
C HIS A 121 -1.95 15.73 -0.33
N ARG A 122 -2.56 16.92 -0.27
CA ARG A 122 -3.71 17.29 -1.12
C ARG A 122 -3.35 17.25 -2.61
N HIS A 123 -2.23 17.86 -2.99
CA HIS A 123 -1.77 17.84 -4.37
C HIS A 123 -1.56 16.43 -4.91
N GLY A 124 -0.94 15.54 -4.13
CA GLY A 124 -0.77 14.13 -4.51
C GLY A 124 -2.10 13.40 -4.70
N LEU A 125 -3.04 13.56 -3.76
CA LEU A 125 -4.38 12.97 -3.84
C LEU A 125 -5.17 13.48 -5.04
N ASP A 126 -5.22 14.79 -5.24
CA ASP A 126 -5.97 15.40 -6.33
C ASP A 126 -5.40 14.97 -7.69
N TYR A 127 -4.07 14.90 -7.80
CA TYR A 127 -3.43 14.39 -9.01
C TYR A 127 -3.82 12.94 -9.30
N MET A 128 -3.76 12.04 -8.31
CA MET A 128 -4.13 10.64 -8.52
C MET A 128 -5.61 10.49 -8.91
N LYS A 129 -6.52 11.25 -8.25
CA LYS A 129 -7.95 11.26 -8.56
C LYS A 129 -8.24 11.64 -10.01
N SER A 130 -7.54 12.67 -10.51
CA SER A 130 -7.76 13.17 -11.86
C SER A 130 -7.12 12.34 -12.96
N ASN A 131 -6.04 11.59 -12.66
CA ASN A 131 -5.20 11.01 -13.71
C ASN A 131 -5.09 9.48 -13.69
N TYR A 132 -5.34 8.80 -12.56
CA TYR A 132 -5.04 7.36 -12.42
C TYR A 132 -6.26 6.49 -12.11
N LEU A 133 -7.48 6.99 -12.39
CA LEU A 133 -8.75 6.27 -12.15
C LEU A 133 -8.90 5.73 -10.71
N VAL A 134 -8.30 6.38 -9.71
CA VAL A 134 -8.34 5.89 -8.33
C VAL A 134 -9.67 6.19 -7.66
N GLN A 135 -10.13 5.27 -6.81
CA GLN A 135 -11.17 5.54 -5.82
C GLN A 135 -10.51 5.98 -4.52
N VAL A 136 -10.91 7.15 -4.00
CA VAL A 136 -10.43 7.61 -2.68
C VAL A 136 -11.52 7.42 -1.65
N LYS A 137 -11.21 6.69 -0.59
CA LYS A 137 -12.16 6.29 0.45
C LYS A 137 -11.50 6.37 1.82
N SER A 138 -12.27 6.73 2.85
CA SER A 138 -11.85 6.48 4.23
C SER A 138 -11.71 4.98 4.50
N ILE A 139 -10.80 4.61 5.39
CA ILE A 139 -10.62 3.24 5.87
C ILE A 139 -11.95 2.68 6.34
N LYS A 140 -12.76 3.47 7.08
CA LYS A 140 -14.09 3.05 7.51
C LYS A 140 -14.95 2.60 6.32
N LYS A 141 -15.02 3.39 5.24
CA LYS A 141 -15.82 3.05 4.06
C LYS A 141 -15.29 1.80 3.35
N ILE A 142 -13.97 1.66 3.24
CA ILE A 142 -13.33 0.46 2.68
C ILE A 142 -13.75 -0.77 3.49
N LEU A 143 -13.70 -0.69 4.82
CA LEU A 143 -14.10 -1.79 5.70
C LEU A 143 -15.59 -2.12 5.62
N ASP A 144 -16.45 -1.12 5.46
CA ASP A 144 -17.88 -1.32 5.28
C ASP A 144 -18.17 -2.01 3.93
N ASP A 145 -17.48 -1.62 2.85
CA ASP A 145 -17.60 -2.26 1.52
C ASP A 145 -17.18 -3.73 1.55
N LEU A 146 -16.06 -4.04 2.21
CA LEU A 146 -15.59 -5.42 2.36
C LEU A 146 -16.55 -6.32 3.14
N ARG A 147 -17.35 -5.76 4.06
CA ARG A 147 -18.35 -6.53 4.83
C ARG A 147 -19.57 -6.87 3.97
N VAL A 148 -19.96 -5.97 3.06
CA VAL A 148 -21.08 -6.21 2.14
C VAL A 148 -20.73 -7.31 1.14
N LEU A 149 -19.49 -7.33 0.65
CA LEU A 149 -19.00 -8.36 -0.28
C LEU A 149 -18.85 -9.74 0.36
N ASN A 150 -18.78 -9.83 1.69
CA ASN A 150 -18.66 -11.10 2.42
C ASN A 150 -19.76 -11.24 3.49
N PRO A 151 -21.05 -11.36 3.07
CA PRO A 151 -22.21 -11.22 3.96
C PRO A 151 -22.31 -12.31 5.03
N SER A 152 -21.67 -13.46 4.83
CA SER A 152 -21.59 -14.57 5.81
C SER A 152 -20.88 -14.17 7.12
N LYS A 153 -20.15 -13.05 7.16
CA LYS A 153 -19.54 -12.50 8.39
C LYS A 153 -20.38 -11.44 9.10
N VAL A 154 -21.47 -10.95 8.49
CA VAL A 154 -22.34 -9.90 9.06
C VAL A 154 -23.31 -10.45 10.12
N ALA A 155 -23.61 -11.76 10.08
CA ALA A 155 -24.66 -12.36 10.91
C ALA A 155 -24.24 -12.81 12.33
N ILE A 156 -22.96 -12.78 12.72
CA ILE A 156 -22.50 -13.46 13.96
C ILE A 156 -22.60 -12.60 15.24
N LYS A 157 -23.03 -11.32 15.17
CA LYS A 157 -23.06 -10.43 16.37
C LYS A 157 -24.44 -10.06 16.94
N ARG A 158 -25.51 -10.79 16.60
CA ARG A 158 -26.81 -10.63 17.29
C ARG A 158 -27.46 -11.96 17.61
N ARG A 159 -27.03 -12.58 18.71
CA ARG A 159 -27.84 -13.40 19.63
C ARG A 159 -26.99 -13.80 20.84
N LYS A 160 -27.10 -13.04 21.92
CA LYS A 160 -27.07 -13.60 23.27
C LYS A 160 -28.43 -13.29 23.88
N LYS A 161 -29.12 -14.36 24.29
CA LYS A 161 -30.30 -14.33 25.15
C LYS A 161 -29.93 -13.67 26.48
#